data_AF-A0A950VK46-F1
#
_entry.id   AF-A0A950VK46-F1
#
_cell.length_a   1.000
_cell.length_b   1.000
_cell.length_c   1.000
_cell.angle_alpha   90.00
_cell.angle_beta   90.00
_cell.angle_gamma   90.00
#
_symmetry.space_group_name_H-M   'P 1'
#
loop_
_entity.id
_entity.type
_entity.pdbx_description
1 polymer ?
#
loop_
_entity_poly.entity_id
_entity_poly.type
_entity_poly.pdbx_seq_one_letter_code
_entity_poly.pdbx_strand_id
1 'polypeptide(L)'
;MGLADSPSGADKLPLEELWQELFRFFQAHGYLCRPCRKNKAGQPAAAETWGVRFVLEGVRQARELEGLLRQAAYPLGKTLRRHGKWVVWVPGPEAVELVAELWMELGQGRKTQAHSALEAERRSD
;
A
#
# COMPACT_ATOMS: atom_id res chain seq x y z
N MET A 1 -5.87 -39.22 12.02
CA MET A 1 -5.52 -38.29 10.94
C MET A 1 -5.47 -36.90 11.53
N GLY A 2 -4.27 -36.42 11.86
CA GLY A 2 -4.07 -35.05 12.33
C GLY A 2 -3.88 -34.14 11.14
N LEU A 3 -4.74 -33.13 11.00
CA LEU A 3 -4.49 -32.00 10.10
C LEU A 3 -3.81 -30.91 10.94
N ALA A 4 -2.50 -30.85 10.80
CA ALA A 4 -1.68 -29.76 11.29
C ALA A 4 -1.79 -28.55 10.34
N ASP A 5 -1.56 -27.39 10.95
CA ASP A 5 -1.13 -26.12 10.37
C ASP A 5 -2.18 -25.21 9.72
N SER A 6 -2.97 -24.57 10.60
CA SER A 6 -3.39 -23.18 10.41
C SER A 6 -2.33 -22.26 11.04
N PRO A 7 -1.41 -21.63 10.28
CA PRO A 7 -0.66 -20.51 10.81
C PRO A 7 -1.40 -19.22 10.42
N SER A 8 -2.22 -18.70 11.32
CA SER A 8 -2.58 -17.28 11.26
C SER A 8 -2.95 -16.75 12.64
N GLY A 9 -2.11 -17.02 13.62
CA GLY A 9 -2.02 -16.21 14.84
C GLY A 9 -1.27 -14.92 14.56
N ALA A 10 -1.73 -14.14 13.57
CA ALA A 10 -1.40 -12.72 13.54
C ALA A 10 -2.48 -12.08 14.40
N ASP A 11 -2.13 -11.72 15.63
CA ASP A 11 -2.99 -10.87 16.44
C ASP A 11 -3.42 -9.68 15.58
N LYS A 12 -4.73 -9.45 15.51
CA LYS A 12 -5.25 -8.31 14.76
C LYS A 12 -4.66 -7.05 15.38
N LEU A 13 -3.95 -6.27 14.57
CA LEU A 13 -3.41 -5.00 15.04
C LEU A 13 -4.57 -4.09 15.46
N PRO A 14 -4.42 -3.30 16.53
CA PRO A 14 -5.28 -2.16 16.77
C PRO A 14 -5.38 -1.28 15.52
N LEU A 15 -6.53 -0.64 15.31
CA LEU A 15 -6.80 0.12 14.09
C LEU A 15 -5.72 1.17 13.79
N GLU A 16 -5.26 1.88 14.82
CA GLU A 16 -4.22 2.90 14.71
C GLU A 16 -2.88 2.30 14.24
N GLU A 17 -2.43 1.20 14.82
CA GLU A 17 -1.20 0.51 14.41
C GLU A 17 -1.30 -0.05 12.99
N LEU A 18 -2.46 -0.60 12.63
CA LEU A 18 -2.75 -1.08 11.28
C LEU A 18 -2.63 0.06 10.24
N TRP A 19 -3.17 1.23 10.56
CA TRP A 19 -3.09 2.41 9.70
C TRP A 19 -1.66 2.92 9.55
N GLN A 20 -0.90 3.00 10.66
CA GLN A 20 0.50 3.38 10.63
C GLN A 20 1.34 2.43 9.77
N GLU A 21 1.11 1.13 9.89
CA GLU A 21 1.80 0.10 9.12
C GLU A 21 1.46 0.15 7.62
N LEU A 22 0.19 0.29 7.27
CA LEU A 22 -0.23 0.50 5.88
C LEU A 22 0.36 1.77 5.29
N PHE A 23 0.39 2.86 6.06
CA PHE A 23 1.00 4.12 5.62
C PHE A 23 2.51 3.98 5.42
N ARG A 24 3.21 3.28 6.32
CA ARG A 24 4.64 2.98 6.17
C ARG A 24 4.93 2.21 4.88
N PHE A 25 4.14 1.17 4.60
CA PHE A 25 4.24 0.42 3.34
C PHE A 25 3.99 1.31 2.12
N PHE A 26 2.96 2.15 2.18
CA PHE A 26 2.65 3.06 1.08
C PHE A 26 3.78 4.06 0.83
N GLN A 27 4.33 4.68 1.87
CA GLN A 27 5.44 5.62 1.73
C GLN A 27 6.69 4.99 1.14
N ALA A 28 7.03 3.76 1.56
CA ALA A 28 8.25 3.10 1.13
C ALA A 28 8.14 2.44 -0.25
N HIS A 29 6.96 1.93 -0.60
CA HIS A 29 6.81 1.00 -1.73
C HIS A 29 5.58 1.26 -2.61
N GLY A 30 4.68 2.14 -2.18
CA GLY A 30 3.38 2.39 -2.79
C GLY A 30 3.40 3.54 -3.79
N TYR A 31 2.54 3.44 -4.81
CA TYR A 31 2.20 4.57 -5.66
C TYR A 31 0.82 4.41 -6.29
N LEU A 32 0.18 5.57 -6.55
CA LEU A 32 -1.09 5.64 -7.26
C LEU A 32 -0.90 5.31 -8.74
N CYS A 33 -1.72 4.41 -9.25
CA CYS A 33 -1.78 4.08 -10.67
C CYS A 33 -3.00 4.75 -11.28
N ARG A 34 -2.75 5.53 -12.33
CA ARG A 34 -3.81 6.07 -13.18
C ARG A 34 -4.40 4.96 -14.07
N PRO A 35 -5.68 5.05 -14.44
CA PRO A 35 -6.24 4.21 -15.49
C PRO A 35 -5.39 4.34 -16.76
N CYS A 36 -4.85 3.23 -17.28
CA CYS A 36 -4.12 3.23 -18.53
C CYS A 36 -5.01 2.73 -19.67
N ARG A 37 -5.31 3.60 -20.64
CA ARG A 37 -5.92 3.19 -21.91
C ARG A 37 -4.92 2.39 -22.73
N LYS A 38 -4.89 1.07 -22.60
CA LYS A 38 -4.23 0.20 -23.59
C LYS A 38 -5.22 -0.83 -24.12
N ASN A 39 -6.14 -0.35 -24.95
CA ASN A 39 -6.93 -1.23 -25.81
C ASN A 39 -6.09 -1.55 -27.04
N LYS A 40 -5.50 -2.74 -27.08
CA LYS A 40 -5.40 -3.49 -28.34
C LYS A 40 -6.71 -4.27 -28.45
N ALA A 41 -7.36 -4.17 -29.60
CA ALA A 41 -8.73 -4.58 -29.90
C ALA A 41 -9.19 -5.89 -29.22
N GLY A 42 -10.39 -5.87 -28.63
CA GLY A 42 -11.26 -7.05 -28.53
C GLY A 42 -11.28 -7.82 -27.21
N GLN A 43 -10.62 -7.38 -26.15
CA GLN A 43 -10.80 -8.00 -24.81
C GLN A 43 -11.60 -7.06 -23.90
N PRO A 44 -12.62 -7.57 -23.18
CA PRO A 44 -13.36 -6.77 -22.21
C PRO A 44 -12.37 -6.20 -21.19
N ALA A 45 -12.53 -4.90 -20.93
CA ALA A 45 -11.72 -4.07 -20.07
C ALA A 45 -11.28 -4.82 -18.80
N ALA A 46 -10.04 -5.32 -18.79
CA ALA A 46 -9.34 -5.59 -17.54
C ALA A 46 -8.96 -4.22 -16.93
N ALA A 47 -10.02 -3.55 -16.48
CA ALA A 47 -10.17 -2.45 -15.56
C ALA A 47 -9.43 -1.14 -15.88
N GLU A 48 -10.19 -0.22 -16.47
CA GLU A 48 -9.99 1.23 -16.49
C GLU A 48 -10.11 1.82 -15.07
N THR A 49 -9.36 1.32 -14.09
CA THR A 49 -9.58 1.71 -12.70
C THR A 49 -8.33 2.32 -12.10
N TRP A 50 -8.54 3.40 -11.35
CA TRP A 50 -7.56 3.85 -10.38
C TRP A 50 -7.23 2.74 -9.39
N GLY A 51 -6.09 2.85 -8.72
CA GLY A 51 -5.73 1.94 -7.64
C GLY A 51 -4.30 2.17 -7.18
N VAL A 52 -3.83 1.28 -6.31
CA VAL A 52 -2.53 1.39 -5.64
C VAL A 52 -1.66 0.19 -5.99
N ARG A 53 -0.43 0.44 -6.44
CA ARG A 53 0.60 -0.60 -6.59
C ARG A 53 1.63 -0.49 -5.48
N PHE A 54 2.01 -1.63 -4.96
CA PHE A 54 3.18 -1.77 -4.10
C PHE A 54 4.24 -2.61 -4.83
N VAL A 55 5.46 -2.09 -4.91
CA VAL A 55 6.60 -2.78 -5.52
C VAL A 55 7.58 -3.16 -4.42
N LEU A 56 7.69 -4.46 -4.17
CA LEU A 56 8.33 -5.05 -3.00
C LEU A 56 9.52 -5.91 -3.42
N GLU A 57 10.57 -5.92 -2.62
CA GLU A 57 11.81 -6.63 -2.94
C GLU A 57 11.70 -8.13 -2.63
N GLY A 58 10.88 -8.50 -1.65
CA GLY A 58 10.78 -9.87 -1.16
C GLY A 58 9.35 -10.38 -1.01
N VAL A 59 9.19 -11.70 -1.13
CA VAL A 59 7.91 -12.39 -0.90
C VAL A 59 7.39 -12.19 0.54
N ARG A 60 8.30 -12.04 1.51
CA ARG A 60 7.93 -11.78 2.91
C ARG A 60 7.17 -10.47 3.05
N GLN A 61 7.68 -9.38 2.44
CA GLN A 61 7.01 -8.08 2.43
C GLN A 61 5.64 -8.16 1.73
N ALA A 62 5.54 -8.93 0.64
CA ALA A 62 4.26 -9.12 -0.06
C ALA A 62 3.22 -9.81 0.83
N ARG A 63 3.62 -10.86 1.55
CA ARG A 63 2.73 -11.56 2.48
C ARG A 63 2.33 -10.69 3.68
N GLU A 64 3.26 -9.91 4.21
CA GLU A 64 3.00 -8.95 5.28
C GLU A 64 1.97 -7.91 4.86
N LEU A 65 2.18 -7.26 3.71
CA LEU A 65 1.23 -6.30 3.15
C LEU A 65 -0.14 -6.93 2.86
N GLU A 66 -0.19 -8.13 2.30
CA GLU A 66 -1.45 -8.85 2.09
C GLU A 66 -2.18 -9.12 3.41
N GLY A 67 -1.45 -9.43 4.48
CA GLY A 67 -1.99 -9.59 5.82
C GLY A 67 -2.63 -8.31 6.34
N LEU A 68 -1.93 -7.18 6.22
CA LEU A 68 -2.43 -5.87 6.65
C LEU A 68 -3.70 -5.47 5.86
N LEU A 69 -3.67 -5.60 4.52
CA LEU A 69 -4.82 -5.28 3.68
C LEU A 69 -6.03 -6.16 3.98
N ARG A 70 -5.83 -7.46 4.27
CA ARG A 70 -6.93 -8.35 4.71
C ARG A 70 -7.50 -7.92 6.06
N GLN A 71 -6.65 -7.53 7.01
CA GLN A 71 -7.10 -7.03 8.31
C GLN A 71 -7.93 -5.75 8.17
N ALA A 72 -7.53 -4.86 7.26
CA ALA A 72 -8.25 -3.63 6.94
C ALA A 72 -9.48 -3.85 6.03
N ALA A 73 -9.83 -5.10 5.72
CA ALA A 73 -10.95 -5.48 4.84
C ALA A 73 -10.88 -4.89 3.41
N TYR A 74 -9.69 -4.57 2.91
CA TYR A 74 -9.51 -4.09 1.54
C TYR A 74 -9.34 -5.24 0.54
N PRO A 75 -9.91 -5.11 -0.66
CA PRO A 75 -9.81 -6.15 -1.68
C PRO A 75 -8.36 -6.29 -2.16
N LEU A 76 -7.80 -7.48 -2.01
CA LEU A 76 -6.55 -7.83 -2.68
C LEU A 76 -6.83 -8.04 -4.15
N GLY A 77 -6.13 -7.29 -5.01
CA GLY A 77 -6.09 -7.62 -6.43
C GLY A 77 -5.10 -8.74 -6.70
N LYS A 78 -4.23 -8.54 -7.69
CA LYS A 78 -3.24 -9.55 -8.10
C LYS A 78 -1.90 -9.30 -7.41
N THR A 79 -1.36 -10.34 -6.79
CA THR A 79 0.04 -10.41 -6.38
C THR A 79 0.82 -11.21 -7.43
N LEU A 80 1.86 -10.61 -8.00
CA LEU A 80 2.63 -11.21 -9.08
C LEU A 80 4.09 -10.80 -9.06
N ARG A 81 4.96 -11.63 -9.63
CA ARG A 81 6.40 -11.31 -9.75
C ARG A 81 6.69 -10.65 -11.10
N ARG A 82 7.36 -9.48 -11.10
CA ARG A 82 7.83 -8.77 -12.31
C ARG A 82 9.23 -8.23 -12.11
N HIS A 83 10.10 -8.49 -13.09
CA HIS A 83 11.49 -7.99 -13.10
C HIS A 83 12.23 -8.21 -11.77
N GLY A 84 12.09 -9.42 -11.20
CA GLY A 84 12.69 -9.77 -9.91
C GLY A 84 11.90 -9.34 -8.67
N LYS A 85 11.01 -8.34 -8.78
CA LYS A 85 10.22 -7.77 -7.68
C LYS A 85 8.84 -8.39 -7.54
N TRP A 86 8.26 -8.28 -6.36
CA TRP A 86 6.87 -8.63 -6.07
C TRP A 86 5.99 -7.40 -6.19
N VAL A 87 4.90 -7.53 -6.93
CA VAL A 87 3.93 -6.45 -7.14
C VAL A 87 2.60 -6.87 -6.54
N VAL A 88 2.10 -6.09 -5.59
CA VAL A 88 0.73 -6.23 -5.06
C VAL A 88 -0.09 -5.09 -5.65
N TRP A 89 -1.18 -5.45 -6.33
CA TRP A 89 -2.12 -4.49 -6.92
C TRP A 89 -3.41 -4.45 -6.13
N VAL A 90 -3.84 -3.26 -5.71
CA VAL A 90 -5.14 -3.00 -5.08
C VAL A 90 -5.96 -2.13 -6.04
N PRO A 91 -6.82 -2.72 -6.89
CA PRO A 91 -7.65 -1.97 -7.81
C PRO A 91 -8.81 -1.26 -7.08
N GLY A 92 -9.29 -0.18 -7.66
CA GLY A 92 -10.54 0.47 -7.29
C GLY A 92 -10.34 1.85 -6.66
N PRO A 93 -11.39 2.69 -6.71
CA PRO A 93 -11.40 3.97 -6.00
C PRO A 93 -11.20 3.82 -4.49
N GLU A 94 -11.68 2.73 -3.89
CA GLU A 94 -11.57 2.45 -2.45
C GLU A 94 -10.10 2.37 -2.00
N ALA A 95 -9.24 1.82 -2.85
CA ALA A 95 -7.79 1.77 -2.59
C ALA A 95 -7.16 3.17 -2.60
N VAL A 96 -7.66 4.07 -3.45
CA VAL A 96 -7.20 5.45 -3.51
C VAL A 96 -7.70 6.24 -2.31
N GLU A 97 -8.95 6.02 -1.91
CA GLU A 97 -9.57 6.62 -0.73
C GLU A 97 -8.79 6.25 0.53
N LEU A 98 -8.45 4.97 0.72
CA LEU A 98 -7.56 4.52 1.80
C LEU A 98 -6.28 5.35 1.85
N VAL A 99 -5.58 5.48 0.72
CA VAL A 99 -4.32 6.24 0.66
C VAL A 99 -4.55 7.72 0.98
N ALA A 100 -5.66 8.30 0.52
CA ALA A 100 -6.01 9.67 0.83
C ALA A 100 -6.27 9.87 2.33
N GLU A 101 -7.01 8.96 2.97
CA GLU A 101 -7.26 8.95 4.41
C GLU A 101 -5.95 8.84 5.21
N LEU A 102 -5.11 7.84 4.89
CA LEU A 102 -3.80 7.67 5.50
C LEU A 102 -2.94 8.92 5.38
N TRP A 103 -2.96 9.58 4.21
CA TRP A 103 -2.19 10.80 3.98
C TRP A 103 -2.74 12.01 4.75
N MET A 104 -4.06 12.10 4.91
CA MET A 104 -4.71 13.17 5.67
C MET A 104 -4.43 13.03 7.16
N GLU A 105 -4.51 11.82 7.70
CA GLU A 105 -4.33 11.58 9.13
C GLU A 105 -2.85 11.55 9.54
N LEU A 106 -2.00 10.91 8.76
CA LEU A 106 -0.60 10.64 9.15
C LEU A 106 0.43 11.46 8.36
N GLY A 107 0.05 12.04 7.23
CA GLY A 107 0.95 12.79 6.35
C GLY A 107 1.22 14.23 6.78
N GLN A 108 0.32 14.85 7.57
CA GLN A 108 0.44 16.28 7.92
C GLN A 108 1.52 16.56 8.97
N GLY A 109 1.79 15.63 9.90
CA GLY A 109 2.80 15.80 10.96
C GLY A 109 4.23 16.00 10.45
N ARG A 110 4.56 15.56 9.23
CA ARG A 110 5.90 15.69 8.65
C ARG A 110 6.13 16.94 7.81
N LYS A 111 5.10 17.58 7.24
CA LYS A 111 5.29 18.87 6.55
C LYS A 111 5.77 19.94 7.52
N THR A 112 5.23 19.93 8.74
CA THR A 112 5.63 20.86 9.80
C THR A 112 7.07 20.60 10.25
N GLN A 113 7.47 19.35 10.47
CA GLN A 113 8.85 19.02 10.86
C GLN A 113 9.88 19.27 9.75
N ALA A 114 9.55 18.94 8.49
CA ALA A 114 10.44 19.21 7.36
C ALA A 114 10.63 20.72 7.11
N HIS A 115 9.57 21.52 7.28
CA HIS A 115 9.65 22.98 7.20
C HIS A 115 10.50 23.54 8.35
N SER A 116 10.28 23.09 9.58
CA SER A 116 11.06 23.55 10.74
C SER A 116 12.54 23.15 10.66
N ALA A 117 12.87 21.97 10.13
CA ALA A 117 14.26 21.54 9.92
C ALA A 117 14.96 22.41 8.85
N LEU A 118 14.28 22.70 7.74
CA LEU A 118 14.80 23.57 6.67
C LEU A 118 14.97 25.02 7.13
N GLU A 119 14.10 25.52 8.01
CA GLU A 119 14.24 26.86 8.61
C GLU A 119 15.34 26.95 9.66
N ALA A 120 15.60 25.87 10.41
CA ALA A 120 16.69 25.81 11.39
C ALA A 120 18.08 25.81 10.71
N GLU A 121 18.20 25.12 9.58
CA GLU A 121 19.45 25.08 8.78
C GLU A 121 19.77 26.46 8.18
N ARG A 122 18.76 27.18 7.67
CA ARG A 122 18.90 28.54 7.10
C ARG A 122 19.25 29.65 8.11
N ARG A 123 19.09 29.41 9.41
CA ARG A 123 19.42 30.39 10.48
C ARG A 123 20.80 30.19 11.09
N SER A 124 21.52 29.17 10.64
CA SER A 124 22.83 28.78 11.17
C SER A 124 24.00 29.13 10.23
N ASP A 125 23.71 29.75 9.08
CA ASP A 125 24.65 30.42 8.16
C ASP A 125 24.60 31.95 8.34
#